data_AF-A0A932IZR2-F1
#
_entry.id   AF-A0A932IZR2-F1
#
_cell.length_a   1.000
_cell.length_b   1.000
_cell.length_c   1.000
_cell.angle_alpha   90.00
_cell.angle_beta   90.00
_cell.angle_gamma   90.00
#
_symmetry.space_group_name_H-M   'P 1'
#
loop_
_entity.id
_entity.type
_entity.pdbx_description
1 polymer ?
#
loop_
_entity_poly.entity_id
_entity_poly.type
_entity_poly.pdbx_seq_one_letter_code
_entity_poly.pdbx_strand_id
1 'polypeptide(L)'
;MRRHFLLALLFATQCLTCITPSYAGDSGTPAEAQALVKKAVAFAKANGKQKAIDEFNKAKGSFVDRDLYIFVLDKEGVTLANGVNPKIVGKNVMDMRDTDGKSFIKEITKLSEEKGEGWVDYKWHYQDCFLLK
;
A
#
# COMPACT_ATOMS: atom_id res chain seq x y z
N MET A 1 66.50 18.42 -34.87
CA MET A 1 65.71 17.84 -35.98
C MET A 1 65.32 16.41 -35.63
N ARG A 2 64.01 16.15 -35.39
CA ARG A 2 63.23 14.92 -35.66
C ARG A 2 61.93 14.96 -34.81
N ARG A 3 60.82 15.23 -35.49
CA ARG A 3 59.42 15.11 -35.02
C ARG A 3 59.03 13.63 -35.03
N HIS A 4 58.17 13.15 -34.13
CA HIS A 4 57.10 12.11 -34.27
C HIS A 4 56.45 11.91 -32.87
N PHE A 5 55.24 12.41 -32.56
CA PHE A 5 53.88 11.83 -32.75
C PHE A 5 53.60 10.54 -31.92
N LEU A 6 52.72 10.62 -30.91
CA LEU A 6 51.46 9.82 -30.74
C LEU A 6 50.95 9.74 -29.27
N LEU A 7 49.63 9.92 -29.14
CA LEU A 7 48.75 9.78 -27.97
C LEU A 7 48.55 8.31 -27.53
N ALA A 8 48.22 8.08 -26.25
CA ALA A 8 47.09 7.23 -25.74
C ALA A 8 47.28 6.96 -24.23
N LEU A 9 46.48 7.54 -23.33
CA LEU A 9 45.23 7.02 -22.73
C LEU A 9 45.34 5.61 -22.11
N LEU A 10 45.13 5.50 -20.78
CA LEU A 10 44.24 4.53 -20.11
C LEU A 10 44.32 4.68 -18.57
N PHE A 11 43.54 5.62 -18.03
CA PHE A 11 43.03 5.53 -16.66
C PHE A 11 41.82 4.58 -16.72
N ALA A 12 42.02 3.30 -16.40
CA ALA A 12 40.95 2.31 -16.37
C ALA A 12 40.41 2.16 -14.95
N THR A 13 39.40 2.98 -14.67
CA THR A 13 38.28 2.75 -13.75
C THR A 13 37.97 1.28 -13.44
N GLN A 14 38.08 0.87 -12.18
CA GLN A 14 37.27 -0.23 -11.66
C GLN A 14 36.04 0.35 -10.97
N CYS A 15 34.96 0.26 -11.73
CA CYS A 15 33.60 0.64 -11.42
C CYS A 15 33.15 -0.01 -10.10
N LEU A 16 32.92 0.81 -9.09
CA LEU A 16 32.09 0.46 -7.94
C LEU A 16 30.73 0.05 -8.51
N THR A 17 30.45 -1.26 -8.55
CA THR A 17 29.14 -1.75 -8.96
C THR A 17 28.14 -1.31 -7.90
N CYS A 18 27.51 -0.17 -8.16
CA CYS A 18 26.29 0.25 -7.51
C CYS A 18 25.28 -0.88 -7.72
N ILE A 19 25.07 -1.70 -6.70
CA ILE A 19 23.87 -2.53 -6.58
C ILE A 19 22.74 -1.51 -6.43
N THR A 20 22.14 -1.11 -7.55
CA THR A 20 20.91 -0.31 -7.52
C THR A 20 19.78 -1.25 -7.12
N PRO A 21 19.18 -1.11 -5.92
CA PRO A 21 17.97 -1.85 -5.63
C PRO A 21 16.89 -1.40 -6.62
N SER A 22 16.46 -2.40 -7.39
CA SER A 22 15.19 -2.62 -8.07
C SER A 22 14.22 -1.44 -8.20
N TYR A 23 13.78 -1.25 -9.44
CA TYR A 23 12.58 -0.53 -9.87
C TYR A 23 11.50 -0.46 -8.80
N ALA A 24 11.11 0.76 -8.41
CA ALA A 24 9.80 0.99 -7.84
C ALA A 24 8.78 0.64 -8.94
N GLY A 25 8.10 -0.50 -8.81
CA GLY A 25 6.96 -0.81 -9.67
C GLY A 25 5.84 0.20 -9.44
N ASP A 26 4.96 0.41 -10.41
CA ASP A 26 3.84 1.33 -10.24
C ASP A 26 2.79 0.82 -9.22
N SER A 27 2.84 -0.48 -8.89
CA SER A 27 1.96 -1.16 -7.92
C SER A 27 2.73 -1.88 -6.81
N GLY A 28 2.10 -2.00 -5.64
CA GLY A 28 2.60 -2.74 -4.50
C GLY A 28 2.55 -4.25 -4.69
N THR A 29 3.47 -4.94 -4.02
CA THR A 29 3.56 -6.40 -3.98
C THR A 29 2.83 -6.96 -2.74
N PRO A 30 2.46 -8.25 -2.74
CA PRO A 30 1.88 -8.90 -1.56
C PRO A 30 2.79 -8.81 -0.31
N ALA A 31 4.11 -8.86 -0.50
CA ALA A 31 5.07 -8.75 0.58
C ALA A 31 5.10 -7.34 1.20
N GLU A 32 5.03 -6.29 0.37
CA GLU A 32 4.92 -4.91 0.83
C GLU A 32 3.61 -4.66 1.56
N ALA A 33 2.49 -5.20 1.06
CA ALA A 33 1.20 -5.11 1.73
C ALA A 33 1.21 -5.78 3.12
N GLN A 34 1.80 -6.98 3.25
CA GLN A 34 2.00 -7.62 4.55
C GLN A 34 2.89 -6.79 5.48
N ALA A 35 3.97 -6.21 4.96
CA ALA A 35 4.85 -5.34 5.73
C ALA A 35 4.11 -4.09 6.23
N LEU A 36 3.25 -3.49 5.40
CA LEU A 36 2.43 -2.34 5.75
C LEU A 36 1.43 -2.67 6.87
N VAL A 37 0.76 -3.83 6.80
CA VAL A 37 -0.15 -4.30 7.85
C VAL A 37 0.61 -4.55 9.15
N LYS A 38 1.77 -5.21 9.12
CA LYS A 38 2.61 -5.43 10.30
C LYS A 38 3.03 -4.11 10.96
N LYS A 39 3.44 -3.11 10.15
CA LYS A 39 3.75 -1.76 10.62
C LYS A 39 2.54 -1.10 11.28
N ALA A 40 1.35 -1.23 10.69
CA ALA A 40 0.11 -0.66 11.21
C ALA A 40 -0.29 -1.29 12.56
N VAL A 41 -0.21 -2.62 12.66
CA VAL A 41 -0.47 -3.34 13.91
C VAL A 41 0.52 -2.92 15.00
N ALA A 42 1.81 -2.80 14.68
CA ALA A 42 2.83 -2.35 15.63
C ALA A 42 2.54 -0.91 16.11
N PHE A 43 2.19 -0.01 15.20
CA PHE A 43 1.83 1.37 15.54
C PHE A 43 0.59 1.44 16.43
N ALA A 44 -0.43 0.65 16.14
CA ALA A 44 -1.65 0.59 16.95
C ALA A 44 -1.39 0.05 18.36
N LYS A 45 -0.55 -0.97 18.50
CA LYS A 45 -0.13 -1.51 19.80
C LYS A 45 0.64 -0.48 20.63
N ALA A 46 1.52 0.30 19.99
CA ALA A 46 2.36 1.28 20.69
C ALA A 46 1.62 2.58 21.05
N ASN A 47 0.66 3.02 20.23
CA ASN A 47 0.05 4.34 20.36
C ASN A 47 -1.42 4.30 20.81
N GLY A 48 -2.03 3.12 20.83
CA GLY A 48 -3.44 2.93 21.16
C GLY A 48 -4.38 3.22 19.99
N LYS A 49 -5.64 2.79 20.16
CA LYS A 49 -6.66 2.78 19.11
C LYS A 49 -6.90 4.16 18.48
N GLN A 50 -7.12 5.20 19.30
CA GLN A 50 -7.50 6.52 18.77
C GLN A 50 -6.39 7.12 17.91
N LYS A 51 -5.15 7.16 18.41
CA LYS A 51 -4.00 7.68 17.64
C LYS A 51 -3.76 6.89 16.35
N ALA A 52 -3.98 5.57 16.37
CA ALA A 52 -3.87 4.74 15.18
C ALA A 52 -4.93 5.12 14.13
N ILE A 53 -6.19 5.24 14.55
CA ILE A 53 -7.28 5.66 13.67
C ILE A 53 -7.01 7.05 13.07
N ASP A 54 -6.56 8.00 13.89
CA ASP A 54 -6.25 9.36 13.42
C ASP A 54 -5.11 9.36 12.39
N GLU A 55 -4.08 8.54 12.59
CA GLU A 55 -2.97 8.39 11.66
C GLU A 55 -3.40 7.69 10.36
N PHE A 56 -4.19 6.62 10.43
CA PHE A 56 -4.66 5.86 9.26
C PHE A 56 -5.67 6.65 8.41
N ASN A 57 -6.34 7.67 8.98
CA ASN A 57 -7.22 8.57 8.24
C ASN A 57 -6.49 9.66 7.45
N LYS A 58 -5.15 9.77 7.55
CA LYS A 58 -4.38 10.73 6.76
C LYS A 58 -4.22 10.22 5.32
N ALA A 59 -4.78 10.96 4.37
CA ALA A 59 -4.68 10.65 2.94
C ALA A 59 -3.23 10.58 2.40
N LYS A 60 -2.30 11.30 3.04
CA LYS A 60 -0.86 11.27 2.74
C LYS A 60 -0.07 10.94 4.02
N GLY A 61 -0.47 9.88 4.70
CA GLY A 61 0.13 9.40 5.94
C GLY A 61 1.22 8.35 5.73
N SER A 62 1.82 7.89 6.84
CA SER A 62 2.86 6.85 6.83
C SER A 62 2.37 5.45 6.43
N PHE A 63 1.07 5.33 6.15
CA PHE A 63 0.33 4.09 5.88
C PHE A 63 -0.36 4.10 4.51
N VAL A 64 0.11 4.97 3.61
CA VAL A 64 -0.27 5.02 2.19
C VAL A 64 1.03 4.93 1.38
N ASP A 65 1.12 3.95 0.48
CA ASP A 65 2.23 3.73 -0.45
C ASP A 65 1.65 3.30 -1.79
N ARG A 66 1.68 4.20 -2.79
CA ARG A 66 1.10 3.99 -4.12
C ARG A 66 -0.36 3.52 -4.03
N ASP A 67 -0.63 2.26 -4.35
CA ASP A 67 -1.94 1.59 -4.31
C ASP A 67 -2.20 0.83 -3.00
N LEU A 68 -1.21 0.70 -2.12
CA LEU A 68 -1.34 0.09 -0.81
C LEU A 68 -1.74 1.11 0.25
N TYR A 69 -2.79 0.81 1.01
CA TYR A 69 -3.22 1.65 2.11
C TYR A 69 -3.93 0.82 3.19
N ILE A 70 -3.96 1.35 4.41
CA ILE A 70 -4.67 0.73 5.53
C ILE A 70 -6.10 1.27 5.61
N PHE A 71 -7.06 0.35 5.71
CA PHE A 71 -8.41 0.65 6.17
C PHE A 71 -8.70 -0.15 7.44
N VAL A 72 -9.59 0.37 8.27
CA VAL A 72 -9.98 -0.26 9.53
C VAL A 72 -11.49 -0.32 9.63
N LEU A 73 -12.02 -1.50 9.94
CA LEU A 73 -13.42 -1.75 10.24
C LEU A 73 -13.56 -2.17 11.71
N ASP A 74 -14.70 -1.88 12.33
CA ASP A 74 -15.13 -2.63 13.51
C ASP A 74 -15.83 -3.95 13.13
N LYS A 75 -16.27 -4.71 14.13
CA LYS A 75 -16.87 -6.04 13.93
C LYS A 75 -18.22 -5.96 13.22
N GLU A 76 -18.92 -4.85 13.43
CA GLU A 76 -20.21 -4.55 12.85
C GLU A 76 -20.09 -4.03 11.40
N GLY A 77 -18.86 -3.80 10.92
CA GLY A 77 -18.57 -3.33 9.56
C GLY A 77 -18.62 -1.81 9.42
N VAL A 78 -18.56 -1.04 10.50
CA VAL A 78 -18.39 0.41 10.46
C VAL A 78 -16.95 0.73 10.12
N THR A 79 -16.76 1.60 9.12
CA THR A 79 -15.42 2.04 8.74
C THR A 79 -14.90 3.04 9.77
N LEU A 80 -13.86 2.66 10.51
CA LEU A 80 -13.18 3.53 11.48
C LEU A 80 -12.08 4.36 10.84
N ALA A 81 -11.38 3.81 9.84
CA ALA A 81 -10.36 4.54 9.11
C ALA A 81 -10.32 4.17 7.63
N ASN A 82 -10.24 5.18 6.77
CA ASN A 82 -9.92 5.04 5.36
C ASN A 82 -9.41 6.38 4.81
N GLY A 83 -8.08 6.55 4.77
CA GLY A 83 -7.46 7.79 4.30
C GLY A 83 -7.66 8.08 2.80
N VAL A 84 -7.85 7.05 1.97
CA VAL A 84 -8.05 7.18 0.53
C VAL A 84 -9.50 7.56 0.19
N ASN A 85 -10.46 7.03 0.95
CA ASN A 85 -11.87 7.33 0.81
C ASN A 85 -12.47 7.80 2.15
N PRO A 86 -12.23 9.06 2.56
CA PRO A 86 -12.75 9.59 3.82
C PRO A 86 -14.29 9.64 3.85
N LYS A 87 -14.97 9.62 2.70
CA LYS A 87 -16.44 9.68 2.59
C LYS A 87 -17.16 8.45 3.17
N ILE A 88 -16.44 7.35 3.40
CA ILE A 88 -17.02 6.13 3.99
C ILE A 88 -16.71 5.96 5.48
N VAL A 89 -15.83 6.80 6.04
CA VAL A 89 -15.54 6.79 7.49
C VAL A 89 -16.82 7.09 8.27
N GLY A 90 -17.10 6.29 9.31
CA GLY A 90 -18.31 6.35 10.11
C GLY A 90 -19.53 5.64 9.51
N LYS A 91 -19.44 5.12 8.28
CA LYS A 91 -20.54 4.38 7.64
C LYS A 91 -20.38 2.88 7.86
N ASN A 92 -21.51 2.21 8.06
CA ASN A 92 -21.57 0.76 8.01
C ASN A 92 -21.53 0.28 6.55
N VAL A 93 -20.57 -0.58 6.24
CA VAL A 93 -20.35 -1.14 4.89
C VAL A 93 -20.53 -2.65 4.85
N MET A 94 -21.11 -3.27 5.88
CA MET A 94 -21.29 -4.72 5.98
C MET A 94 -22.07 -5.32 4.80
N ASP A 95 -23.02 -4.57 4.25
CA ASP A 95 -23.82 -5.00 3.09
C ASP A 95 -23.28 -4.51 1.75
N MET A 96 -22.10 -3.87 1.72
CA MET A 96 -21.43 -3.49 0.49
C MET A 96 -21.13 -4.74 -0.36
N ARG A 97 -21.27 -4.55 -1.67
CA ARG A 97 -21.02 -5.57 -2.69
C ARG A 97 -20.04 -5.03 -3.71
N ASP A 98 -19.21 -5.90 -4.27
CA ASP A 98 -18.40 -5.54 -5.43
C ASP A 98 -19.22 -5.52 -6.73
N THR A 99 -18.55 -5.23 -7.84
CA THR A 99 -19.16 -5.16 -9.19
C THR A 99 -19.85 -6.44 -9.62
N ASP A 100 -19.45 -7.59 -9.05
CA ASP A 100 -19.97 -8.91 -9.39
C ASP A 100 -21.04 -9.37 -8.38
N GLY A 101 -21.38 -8.53 -7.40
CA GLY A 101 -22.34 -8.84 -6.33
C GLY A 101 -21.74 -9.62 -5.15
N LYS A 102 -20.41 -9.76 -5.07
CA LYS A 102 -19.73 -10.47 -3.97
C LYS A 102 -19.83 -9.69 -2.66
N SER A 103 -20.13 -10.38 -1.57
CA SER A 103 -20.22 -9.82 -0.20
C SER A 103 -18.84 -9.72 0.49
N PHE A 104 -17.90 -8.98 -0.10
CA PHE A 104 -16.49 -9.03 0.32
C PHE A 104 -16.23 -8.51 1.76
N ILE A 105 -16.99 -7.53 2.26
CA ILE A 105 -16.84 -7.07 3.65
C ILE A 105 -17.19 -8.18 4.65
N LYS A 106 -18.27 -8.95 4.40
CA LYS A 106 -18.64 -10.11 5.22
C LYS A 106 -17.56 -11.18 5.20
N GLU A 107 -16.93 -11.41 4.04
CA GLU A 107 -15.83 -12.36 3.89
C GLU A 107 -14.58 -11.92 4.66
N ILE A 108 -14.22 -10.63 4.61
CA ILE A 108 -13.10 -10.06 5.38
C ILE A 108 -13.35 -10.22 6.88
N THR A 109 -14.53 -9.81 7.38
CA THR A 109 -14.85 -9.92 8.81
C THR A 109 -14.83 -11.38 9.27
N LYS A 110 -15.47 -12.28 8.52
CA LYS A 110 -15.47 -13.71 8.83
C LYS A 110 -14.05 -14.30 8.86
N LEU A 111 -13.22 -13.98 7.86
CA LEU A 111 -11.85 -14.44 7.79
C LEU A 111 -11.01 -13.93 8.99
N SER A 112 -11.21 -12.67 9.37
CA SER A 112 -10.57 -12.09 10.55
C SER A 112 -11.00 -12.78 11.84
N GLU A 113 -12.26 -13.17 11.98
CA GLU A 113 -12.77 -13.87 13.18
C GLU A 113 -12.28 -15.32 13.25
N GLU A 114 -12.25 -16.03 12.12
CA GLU A 114 -11.89 -17.45 12.07
C GLU A 114 -10.37 -17.68 12.11
N LYS A 115 -9.58 -16.83 11.44
CA LYS A 115 -8.14 -17.05 11.21
C LYS A 115 -7.25 -15.92 11.71
N GLY A 116 -7.80 -14.74 11.97
CA GLY A 116 -7.04 -13.55 12.38
C GLY A 116 -6.34 -12.81 11.23
N GLU A 117 -6.03 -13.49 10.12
CA GLU A 117 -5.41 -12.91 8.94
C GLU A 117 -5.75 -13.69 7.65
N GLY A 118 -5.57 -13.03 6.50
CA GLY A 118 -5.65 -13.66 5.19
C GLY A 118 -5.93 -12.66 4.07
N TRP A 119 -6.19 -13.19 2.88
CA TRP A 119 -6.43 -12.42 1.67
C TRP A 119 -7.87 -12.61 1.19
N VAL A 120 -8.50 -11.52 0.75
CA VAL A 120 -9.81 -11.52 0.11
C VAL A 120 -9.69 -10.71 -1.17
N ASP A 121 -9.84 -11.38 -2.30
CA ASP A 121 -9.91 -10.73 -3.60
C ASP A 121 -11.33 -10.20 -3.84
N TYR A 122 -11.43 -8.94 -4.27
CA TYR A 122 -12.70 -8.30 -4.63
C TYR A 122 -12.46 -7.20 -5.66
N LYS A 123 -13.52 -6.82 -6.37
CA LYS A 123 -13.47 -5.71 -7.33
C LYS A 123 -13.93 -4.42 -6.67
N TRP A 124 -13.21 -3.32 -6.87
CA TRP A 124 -13.66 -2.02 -6.42
C TRP A 124 -14.12 -1.19 -7.62
N HIS A 125 -15.27 -0.52 -7.47
CA HIS A 125 -15.73 0.44 -8.48
C HIS A 125 -14.80 1.65 -8.47
N TYR A 126 -13.86 1.72 -9.41
CA TYR A 126 -13.28 3.00 -9.82
C TYR A 126 -14.34 3.78 -10.63
N GLN A 127 -15.38 4.29 -9.98
CA GLN A 127 -16.15 5.40 -10.55
C GLN A 127 -15.55 6.69 -10.00
N ASP A 128 -14.39 7.06 -10.58
CA ASP A 128 -13.84 8.43 -10.72
C ASP A 128 -12.39 8.37 -11.26
N CYS A 129 -12.14 7.56 -12.29
CA CYS A 129 -11.02 7.78 -13.21
C CYS A 129 -11.60 7.94 -14.63
N PHE A 130 -12.36 9.02 -14.82
CA PHE A 130 -12.45 9.62 -16.14
C PHE A 130 -11.12 10.33 -16.41
N LEU A 131 -10.43 9.87 -17.45
CA LEU A 131 -9.32 10.53 -18.17
C LEU A 131 -7.95 10.56 -17.48
N LEU A 132 -7.12 9.56 -17.77
CA LEU A 132 -6.11 9.71 -18.82
C LEU A 132 -5.74 8.32 -19.35
N LYS A 133 -5.53 8.27 -20.66
CA LYS A 133 -5.41 7.09 -21.53
C LYS A 133 -4.64 5.91 -20.97
#